data_AF-A0A7Y6Z365-F1
#
_entry.id   AF-A0A7Y6Z365-F1
#
_cell.length_a   1.000
_cell.length_b   1.000
_cell.length_c   1.000
_cell.angle_alpha   90.00
_cell.angle_beta   90.00
_cell.angle_gamma   90.00
#
_symmetry.space_group_name_H-M   'P 1'
#
loop_
_entity.id
_entity.type
_entity.pdbx_description
1 polymer ?
#
loop_
_entity_poly.entity_id
_entity_poly.type
_entity_poly.pdbx_seq_one_letter_code
_entity_poly.pdbx_strand_id
1 'polypeptide(L)'
;MKRNALLLTAFLIGLMGCQSNDGWETLFDGKSLDGWHVYGHGKDYNGWSVDSGVLVFDPEQRTDAFSANLSTDKQYTSFELSLDWMISEHGNSGLLWAVVEDEKYEHPYHTGAEIQILDDGWTEYVTERGDINRAGSLYNLIPPSKVVSKGDGEWNNYLLHIDQENNQGFLDFNGERVL
;
A
#
# COMPACT_ATOMS: atom_id res chain seq x y z
N MET A 1 -8.28 -54.63 47.89
CA MET A 1 -7.67 -53.50 47.15
C MET A 1 -8.77 -52.81 46.34
N LYS A 2 -9.23 -51.64 46.78
CA LYS A 2 -10.26 -50.84 46.09
C LYS A 2 -9.53 -49.87 45.15
N ARG A 3 -9.82 -49.89 43.85
CA ARG A 3 -9.36 -48.87 42.89
C ARG A 3 -10.59 -48.08 42.45
N ASN A 4 -10.70 -46.85 42.95
CA ASN A 4 -11.68 -45.87 42.49
C ASN A 4 -11.11 -45.19 41.24
N ALA A 5 -11.83 -45.24 40.13
CA ALA A 5 -11.51 -44.45 38.94
C ALA A 5 -12.16 -43.06 39.10
N LEU A 6 -11.35 -42.01 39.05
CA LEU A 6 -11.80 -40.61 39.06
C LEU A 6 -11.94 -40.17 37.59
N LEU A 7 -13.16 -39.88 37.12
CA LEU A 7 -13.39 -39.23 35.84
C LEU A 7 -13.17 -37.73 36.01
N LEU A 8 -12.19 -37.16 35.32
CA LEU A 8 -11.97 -35.72 35.21
C LEU A 8 -12.75 -35.20 34.00
N THR A 9 -13.91 -34.58 34.22
CA THR A 9 -14.61 -33.80 33.19
C THR A 9 -13.89 -32.46 33.02
N ALA A 10 -13.22 -32.28 31.88
CA ALA A 10 -12.66 -31.00 31.47
C ALA A 10 -13.79 -30.09 30.97
N PHE A 11 -13.98 -28.95 31.65
CA PHE A 11 -14.90 -27.90 31.24
C PHE A 11 -14.19 -27.04 30.18
N LEU A 12 -14.58 -27.16 28.91
CA LEU A 12 -14.08 -26.28 27.85
C LEU A 12 -14.77 -24.92 28.01
N ILE A 13 -14.07 -23.95 28.59
CA ILE A 13 -14.49 -22.55 28.56
C ILE A 13 -14.16 -22.02 27.17
N GLY A 14 -15.18 -21.90 26.33
CA GLY A 14 -15.07 -21.20 25.05
C GLY A 14 -14.80 -19.73 25.30
N LEU A 15 -13.57 -19.29 25.04
CA LEU A 15 -13.25 -17.88 24.88
C LEU A 15 -13.86 -17.42 23.55
N MET A 16 -15.12 -16.96 23.58
CA MET A 16 -15.63 -16.09 22.54
C MET A 16 -14.87 -14.77 22.65
N GLY A 17 -13.79 -14.65 21.88
CA GLY A 17 -13.11 -13.39 21.65
C GLY A 17 -14.12 -12.42 21.04
N CYS A 18 -14.30 -11.27 21.69
CA CYS A 18 -15.01 -10.14 21.11
C CYS A 18 -14.14 -9.61 19.97
N GLN A 19 -14.49 -9.91 18.71
CA GLN A 19 -13.92 -9.21 17.57
C GLN A 19 -14.51 -7.80 17.55
N SER A 20 -13.75 -6.82 18.03
CA SER A 20 -14.01 -5.42 17.72
C SER A 20 -13.80 -5.24 16.22
N ASN A 21 -14.87 -4.93 15.48
CA ASN A 21 -14.77 -4.49 14.10
C ASN A 21 -14.43 -2.99 14.15
N ASP A 22 -13.15 -2.66 14.03
CA ASP A 22 -12.60 -1.31 14.12
C ASP A 22 -12.85 -0.46 12.87
N GLY A 23 -13.57 -1.00 11.89
CA GLY A 23 -13.94 -0.32 10.65
C GLY A 23 -12.93 -0.50 9.52
N TRP A 24 -11.81 -1.20 9.75
CA TRP A 24 -10.81 -1.45 8.73
C TRP A 24 -11.16 -2.67 7.86
N GLU A 25 -10.91 -2.54 6.57
CA GLU A 25 -10.91 -3.64 5.61
C GLU A 25 -9.47 -4.01 5.25
N THR A 26 -9.17 -5.31 5.23
CA THR A 26 -7.90 -5.81 4.72
C THR A 26 -7.92 -5.86 3.19
N LEU A 27 -7.12 -5.01 2.53
CA LEU A 27 -6.99 -5.00 1.05
C LEU A 27 -6.03 -6.08 0.51
N PHE A 28 -5.05 -6.50 1.31
CA PHE A 28 -4.10 -7.54 0.94
C PHE A 28 -4.00 -8.56 2.08
N ASP A 29 -4.27 -9.83 1.77
CA ASP A 29 -4.39 -10.90 2.75
C ASP A 29 -3.05 -11.56 3.13
N GLY A 30 -1.95 -11.10 2.52
CA GLY A 30 -0.61 -11.67 2.69
C GLY A 30 -0.39 -12.99 1.96
N LYS A 31 -1.31 -13.42 1.10
CA LYS A 31 -1.29 -14.77 0.50
C LYS A 31 -1.49 -14.76 -1.00
N SER A 32 -2.29 -13.85 -1.53
CA SER A 32 -2.68 -13.85 -2.93
C SER A 32 -2.90 -12.44 -3.48
N LEU A 33 -2.99 -12.34 -4.81
CA LEU A 33 -3.37 -11.14 -5.54
C LEU A 33 -4.89 -11.04 -5.72
N ASP A 34 -5.68 -11.78 -4.93
CA ASP A 34 -7.13 -11.67 -4.96
C ASP A 34 -7.56 -10.26 -4.52
N GLY A 35 -8.48 -9.66 -5.27
CA GLY A 35 -8.86 -8.26 -5.09
C GLY A 35 -7.97 -7.27 -5.84
N TRP A 36 -7.03 -7.75 -6.65
CA TRP A 36 -6.13 -6.93 -7.46
C TRP A 36 -6.11 -7.36 -8.93
N HIS A 37 -5.85 -6.38 -9.80
CA HIS A 37 -5.56 -6.55 -11.22
C HIS A 37 -4.54 -5.53 -11.69
N VAL A 38 -3.91 -5.78 -12.82
CA VAL A 38 -3.05 -4.81 -13.50
C VAL A 38 -3.91 -3.86 -14.32
N TYR A 39 -3.66 -2.56 -14.15
CA TYR A 39 -4.34 -1.47 -14.84
C TYR A 39 -4.41 -1.75 -16.34
N GLY A 40 -5.61 -1.88 -16.89
CA GLY A 40 -5.83 -2.17 -18.32
C GLY A 40 -5.44 -3.56 -18.82
N HIS A 41 -4.88 -4.44 -17.98
CA HIS A 41 -4.37 -5.77 -18.37
C HIS A 41 -4.94 -6.95 -17.55
N GLY A 42 -5.84 -6.68 -16.60
CA GLY A 42 -6.53 -7.74 -15.86
C GLY A 42 -5.57 -8.55 -14.97
N LYS A 43 -5.65 -9.89 -14.98
CA LYS A 43 -4.84 -10.74 -14.09
C LYS A 43 -3.45 -11.10 -14.64
N ASP A 44 -2.97 -10.38 -15.65
CA ASP A 44 -1.58 -10.50 -16.10
C ASP A 44 -0.66 -9.69 -15.19
N TYR A 45 -0.34 -10.27 -14.04
CA TYR A 45 0.34 -9.60 -12.94
C TYR A 45 1.79 -9.17 -13.24
N ASN A 46 2.39 -9.61 -14.36
CA ASN A 46 3.62 -9.10 -14.97
C ASN A 46 4.63 -8.41 -14.00
N GLY A 47 5.33 -9.21 -13.20
CA GLY A 47 6.32 -8.73 -12.22
C GLY A 47 5.82 -8.68 -10.77
N TRP A 48 4.51 -8.73 -10.53
CA TRP A 48 3.94 -8.83 -9.19
C TRP A 48 3.86 -10.26 -8.70
N SER A 49 4.20 -10.45 -7.43
CA SER A 49 4.10 -11.72 -6.73
C SER A 49 3.83 -11.51 -5.24
N VAL A 50 3.52 -12.60 -4.54
CA VAL A 50 3.45 -12.62 -3.09
C VAL A 50 4.63 -13.43 -2.57
N ASP A 51 5.49 -12.80 -1.78
CA ASP A 51 6.60 -13.46 -1.09
C ASP A 51 6.51 -13.17 0.42
N SER A 52 6.48 -14.22 1.23
CA SER A 52 6.60 -14.13 2.68
C SER A 52 5.62 -13.16 3.35
N GLY A 53 4.40 -13.05 2.82
CA GLY A 53 3.38 -12.14 3.35
C GLY A 53 3.41 -10.72 2.78
N VAL A 54 4.27 -10.46 1.79
CA VAL A 54 4.49 -9.15 1.18
C VAL A 54 4.11 -9.20 -0.30
N LEU A 55 3.47 -8.14 -0.77
CA LEU A 55 3.25 -7.89 -2.18
C LEU A 55 4.53 -7.30 -2.78
N VAL A 56 5.18 -8.02 -3.68
CA VAL A 56 6.50 -7.67 -4.24
C VAL A 56 6.38 -7.43 -5.74
N PHE A 57 6.93 -6.31 -6.20
CA PHE A 57 7.15 -6.04 -7.61
C PHE A 57 8.63 -6.24 -7.96
N ASP A 58 8.91 -7.11 -8.93
CA ASP A 58 10.24 -7.34 -9.47
C ASP A 58 10.24 -7.02 -10.98
N PRO A 59 10.94 -5.95 -11.41
CA PRO A 59 11.00 -5.58 -12.82
C PRO A 59 11.74 -6.62 -13.69
N GLU A 60 12.59 -7.48 -13.12
CA GLU A 60 13.30 -8.53 -13.86
C GLU A 60 12.37 -9.70 -14.26
N GLN A 61 11.25 -9.87 -13.55
CA GLN A 61 10.26 -10.91 -13.85
C GLN A 61 9.23 -10.49 -14.91
N ARG A 62 9.38 -9.29 -15.47
CA ARG A 62 8.47 -8.78 -16.49
C ARG A 62 8.67 -9.50 -17.82
N THR A 63 7.55 -9.82 -18.46
CA THR A 63 7.53 -10.48 -19.78
C THR A 63 7.31 -9.51 -20.94
N ASP A 64 6.88 -8.28 -20.63
CA ASP A 64 6.70 -7.20 -21.59
C ASP A 64 6.99 -5.80 -21.00
N ALA A 65 6.91 -4.79 -21.87
CA ALA A 65 7.16 -3.39 -21.54
C ALA A 65 5.91 -2.60 -21.14
N PHE A 66 4.71 -3.20 -21.09
CA PHE A 66 3.50 -2.47 -20.72
C PHE A 66 3.49 -2.10 -19.23
N SER A 67 2.65 -1.14 -18.85
CA SER A 67 2.58 -0.68 -17.48
C SER A 67 2.12 -1.81 -16.55
N ALA A 68 2.87 -2.08 -15.48
CA ALA A 68 2.53 -3.09 -14.47
C ALA A 68 1.91 -2.42 -13.22
N ASN A 69 1.21 -1.30 -13.36
CA ASN A 69 0.54 -0.66 -12.23
C ASN A 69 -0.56 -1.57 -11.68
N LEU A 70 -0.58 -1.78 -10.37
CA LEU A 70 -1.53 -2.65 -9.71
C LEU A 70 -2.71 -1.83 -9.15
N SER A 71 -3.92 -2.21 -9.54
CA SER A 71 -5.20 -1.61 -9.13
C SER A 71 -5.97 -2.55 -8.22
N THR A 72 -6.77 -1.98 -7.31
CA THR A 72 -7.77 -2.75 -6.56
C THR A 72 -8.98 -3.05 -7.45
N ASP A 73 -9.60 -4.22 -7.27
CA ASP A 73 -10.84 -4.60 -7.97
C ASP A 73 -12.04 -3.75 -7.50
N LYS A 74 -11.97 -3.22 -6.27
CA LYS A 74 -12.99 -2.39 -5.66
C LYS A 74 -12.67 -0.91 -5.86
N GLN A 75 -13.72 -0.09 -5.94
CA GLN A 75 -13.59 1.36 -5.97
C GLN A 75 -13.91 1.95 -4.60
N TYR A 76 -13.18 3.00 -4.25
CA TYR A 76 -13.29 3.71 -2.99
C TYR A 76 -13.44 5.22 -3.25
N THR A 77 -14.26 5.89 -2.43
CA THR A 77 -14.51 7.34 -2.49
C THR A 77 -13.71 8.07 -1.40
N SER A 78 -14.36 8.53 -0.33
CA SER A 78 -13.66 8.89 0.91
C SER A 78 -13.18 7.64 1.64
N PHE A 79 -11.93 7.64 2.09
CA PHE A 79 -11.31 6.50 2.77
C PHE A 79 -10.13 6.93 3.65
N GLU A 80 -9.75 6.03 4.56
CA GLU A 80 -8.43 6.01 5.17
C GLU A 80 -7.70 4.75 4.70
N LEU A 81 -6.43 4.91 4.31
CA LEU A 81 -5.58 3.82 3.86
C LEU A 81 -4.28 3.83 4.65
N SER A 82 -3.99 2.71 5.33
CA SER A 82 -2.69 2.44 5.91
C SER A 82 -1.90 1.50 5.00
N LEU A 83 -0.69 1.90 4.65
CA LEU A 83 0.22 1.14 3.78
C LEU A 83 1.61 1.13 4.39
N ASP A 84 2.11 -0.06 4.68
CA ASP A 84 3.54 -0.27 4.90
C ASP A 84 4.22 -0.56 3.56
N TRP A 85 5.32 0.13 3.29
CA TRP A 85 6.07 -0.02 2.05
C TRP A 85 7.58 -0.05 2.31
N MET A 86 8.29 -0.71 1.40
CA MET A 86 9.74 -0.77 1.34
C MET A 86 10.15 -0.61 -0.12
N ILE A 87 11.30 0.01 -0.35
CA ILE A 87 11.84 0.27 -1.68
C ILE A 87 13.28 -0.21 -1.77
N SER A 88 13.72 -0.60 -2.97
CA SER A 88 15.12 -0.91 -3.27
C SER A 88 15.93 0.38 -3.43
N GLU A 89 17.26 0.26 -3.39
CA GLU A 89 18.18 1.34 -3.78
C GLU A 89 17.76 1.93 -5.13
N HIS A 90 17.65 3.25 -5.20
CA HIS A 90 17.20 4.03 -6.35
C HIS A 90 15.80 3.66 -6.88
N GLY A 91 14.98 2.99 -6.09
CA GLY A 91 13.63 2.63 -6.49
C GLY A 91 12.67 3.81 -6.50
N ASN A 92 11.66 3.71 -7.36
CA ASN A 92 10.60 4.69 -7.55
C ASN A 92 9.29 3.95 -7.78
N SER A 93 8.26 4.36 -7.06
CA SER A 93 6.90 3.81 -7.10
C SER A 93 5.91 4.90 -6.66
N GLY A 94 4.63 4.55 -6.50
CA GLY A 94 3.63 5.50 -6.04
C GLY A 94 2.41 4.83 -5.45
N LEU A 95 1.73 5.56 -4.56
CA LEU A 95 0.38 5.24 -4.11
C LEU A 95 -0.59 6.20 -4.79
N LEU A 96 -1.47 5.66 -5.65
CA LEU A 96 -2.44 6.45 -6.41
C LEU A 96 -3.87 6.24 -5.93
N TRP A 97 -4.70 7.28 -6.04
CA TRP A 97 -6.14 7.21 -5.80
C TRP A 97 -6.92 8.06 -6.80
N ALA A 98 -8.25 7.87 -6.84
CA ALA A 98 -9.14 8.48 -7.84
C ALA A 98 -8.75 8.15 -9.29
N VAL A 99 -8.07 7.01 -9.48
CA VAL A 99 -7.72 6.46 -10.79
C VAL A 99 -8.99 6.02 -11.51
N VAL A 100 -9.11 6.40 -12.78
CA VAL A 100 -10.16 5.95 -13.69
C VAL A 100 -9.53 5.07 -14.77
N GLU A 101 -10.06 3.85 -14.89
CA GLU A 101 -9.67 2.89 -15.93
C GLU A 101 -10.59 3.01 -17.14
N ASP A 102 -9.99 3.42 -18.26
CA ASP A 102 -10.63 3.61 -19.56
C ASP A 102 -9.56 3.50 -20.65
N GLU A 103 -9.88 2.94 -21.81
CA GLU A 103 -8.92 2.73 -22.92
C GLU A 103 -8.25 4.03 -23.40
N LYS A 104 -8.85 5.21 -23.14
CA LYS A 104 -8.25 6.51 -23.48
C LYS A 104 -7.10 6.93 -22.54
N TYR A 105 -6.98 6.31 -21.36
CA TYR A 105 -5.97 6.63 -20.37
C TYR A 105 -4.94 5.51 -20.31
N GLU A 106 -3.75 5.75 -20.88
CA GLU A 106 -2.68 4.73 -20.93
C GLU A 106 -2.05 4.43 -19.56
N HIS A 107 -2.13 5.38 -18.63
CA HIS A 107 -1.49 5.30 -17.32
C HIS A 107 -2.40 5.81 -16.22
N PRO A 108 -2.31 5.26 -15.00
CA PRO A 108 -3.17 5.66 -13.88
C PRO A 108 -2.98 7.13 -13.47
N TYR A 109 -1.75 7.67 -13.58
CA TYR A 109 -1.45 9.07 -13.26
C TYR A 109 -2.11 10.08 -14.20
N HIS A 110 -2.71 9.66 -15.32
CA HIS A 110 -3.52 10.55 -16.17
C HIS A 110 -4.80 11.03 -15.46
N THR A 111 -5.23 10.32 -14.43
CA THR A 111 -6.48 10.60 -13.70
C THR A 111 -6.29 10.63 -12.20
N GLY A 112 -5.49 9.72 -11.66
CA GLY A 112 -5.25 9.61 -10.24
C GLY A 112 -4.23 10.62 -9.72
N ALA A 113 -4.45 11.07 -8.49
CA ALA A 113 -3.44 11.76 -7.70
C ALA A 113 -2.49 10.73 -7.07
N GLU A 114 -1.26 11.14 -6.78
CA GLU A 114 -0.19 10.25 -6.36
C GLU A 114 0.52 10.77 -5.10
N ILE A 115 0.62 9.93 -4.08
CA ILE A 115 1.63 10.07 -3.04
C ILE A 115 2.88 9.32 -3.49
N GLN A 116 3.96 10.07 -3.67
CA GLN A 116 5.23 9.56 -4.17
C GLN A 116 5.84 8.53 -3.20
N ILE A 117 6.31 7.39 -3.74
CA ILE A 117 7.19 6.45 -3.04
C ILE A 117 8.56 6.50 -3.73
N LEU A 118 9.60 6.95 -3.02
CA LEU A 118 10.93 7.13 -3.58
C LEU A 118 12.00 6.72 -2.57
N ASP A 119 13.10 6.16 -3.08
CA ASP A 119 14.36 6.20 -2.36
C ASP A 119 14.92 7.64 -2.33
N ASP A 120 14.66 8.35 -1.24
CA ASP A 120 15.18 9.70 -0.99
C ASP A 120 16.72 9.73 -0.83
N GLY A 121 17.37 8.57 -0.71
CA GLY A 121 18.82 8.38 -0.79
C GLY A 121 19.37 8.52 -2.21
N TRP A 122 18.51 8.47 -3.25
CA TRP A 122 18.87 8.73 -4.64
C TRP A 122 19.14 10.23 -4.89
N THR A 123 20.27 10.71 -4.37
CA THR A 123 20.60 12.15 -4.31
C THR A 123 20.61 12.85 -5.66
N GLU A 124 21.02 12.17 -6.74
CA GLU A 124 20.99 12.72 -8.11
C GLU A 124 19.56 13.01 -8.57
N TYR A 125 18.65 12.03 -8.43
CA TYR A 125 17.24 12.18 -8.82
C TYR A 125 16.56 13.30 -8.04
N VAL A 126 16.77 13.33 -6.72
CA VAL A 126 16.20 14.34 -5.83
C VAL A 126 16.76 15.74 -6.14
N THR A 127 18.06 15.85 -6.41
CA THR A 127 18.69 17.14 -6.76
C THR A 127 18.16 17.68 -8.08
N GLU A 128 17.98 16.81 -9.09
CA GLU A 128 17.48 17.18 -10.40
C GLU A 128 16.01 17.65 -10.36
N ARG A 129 15.18 16.96 -9.56
CA ARG A 129 13.71 17.13 -9.57
C ARG A 129 13.18 17.97 -8.41
N GLY A 130 14.00 18.24 -7.40
CA GLY A 130 13.65 19.01 -6.21
C GLY A 130 12.73 18.29 -5.24
N ASP A 131 12.47 18.95 -4.10
CA ASP A 131 11.76 18.35 -2.96
C ASP A 131 10.31 17.96 -3.26
N ILE A 132 9.70 18.52 -4.32
CA ILE A 132 8.33 18.21 -4.77
C ILE A 132 8.17 16.80 -5.37
N ASN A 133 9.29 16.07 -5.50
CA ASN A 133 9.33 14.69 -6.00
C ASN A 133 9.88 13.70 -4.96
N ARG A 134 10.08 14.12 -3.69
CA ARG A 134 10.50 13.24 -2.60
C ARG A 134 9.39 12.31 -2.13
N ALA A 135 9.76 11.23 -1.45
CA ALA A 135 8.80 10.35 -0.78
C ALA A 135 7.83 11.15 0.11
N GLY A 136 6.54 10.87 -0.01
CA GLY A 136 5.47 11.56 0.72
C GLY A 136 5.02 12.88 0.10
N SER A 137 5.57 13.29 -1.06
CA SER A 137 5.03 14.41 -1.82
C SER A 137 3.68 14.03 -2.42
N LEU A 138 2.76 14.99 -2.51
CA LEU A 138 1.74 14.95 -3.55
C LEU A 138 2.49 15.24 -4.86
N TYR A 139 2.75 14.18 -5.63
CA TYR A 139 3.77 14.17 -6.67
C TYR A 139 3.66 15.38 -7.62
N ASN A 140 4.76 16.13 -7.75
CA ASN A 140 4.87 17.31 -8.60
C ASN A 140 3.86 18.45 -8.30
N LEU A 141 3.21 18.44 -7.13
CA LEU A 141 2.26 19.46 -6.69
C LEU A 141 2.62 20.05 -5.32
N ILE A 142 2.84 19.22 -4.30
CA ILE A 142 3.11 19.68 -2.92
C ILE A 142 4.20 18.81 -2.29
N PRO A 143 5.35 19.36 -1.89
CA PRO A 143 6.38 18.61 -1.16
C PRO A 143 5.92 18.28 0.27
N PRO A 144 6.41 17.20 0.89
CA PRO A 144 6.16 16.95 2.31
C PRO A 144 6.75 18.09 3.14
N SER A 145 6.05 18.50 4.20
CA SER A 145 6.54 19.56 5.10
C SER A 145 7.82 19.18 5.86
N LYS A 146 8.12 17.87 5.94
CA LYS A 146 9.29 17.29 6.59
C LYS A 146 9.69 15.99 5.89
N VAL A 147 11.00 15.80 5.69
CA VAL A 147 11.56 14.52 5.23
C VAL A 147 11.66 13.59 6.42
N VAL A 148 10.87 12.51 6.39
CA VAL A 148 10.81 11.48 7.44
C VAL A 148 10.94 10.06 6.88
N SER A 149 11.27 9.94 5.59
CA SER A 149 11.56 8.66 4.96
C SER A 149 12.74 7.97 5.63
N LYS A 150 12.62 6.66 5.74
CA LYS A 150 13.71 5.75 6.07
C LYS A 150 14.42 5.34 4.78
N GLY A 151 15.65 4.82 4.92
CA GLY A 151 16.47 4.43 3.77
C GLY A 151 15.89 3.25 2.97
N ASP A 152 16.52 2.94 1.85
CA ASP A 152 16.23 1.72 1.09
C ASP A 152 16.35 0.48 1.99
N GLY A 153 15.51 -0.52 1.72
CA GLY A 153 15.44 -1.74 2.54
C GLY A 153 14.82 -1.56 3.94
N GLU A 154 14.36 -0.36 4.31
CA GLU A 154 13.65 -0.11 5.56
C GLU A 154 12.14 0.08 5.34
N TRP A 155 11.33 -0.44 6.27
CA TRP A 155 9.89 -0.29 6.25
C TRP A 155 9.46 1.12 6.64
N ASN A 156 8.72 1.75 5.74
CA ASN A 156 8.04 3.02 5.89
C ASN A 156 6.53 2.80 6.00
N ASN A 157 5.80 3.74 6.62
CA ASN A 157 4.34 3.69 6.72
C ASN A 157 3.73 5.00 6.19
N TYR A 158 2.67 4.85 5.40
CA TYR A 158 1.72 5.92 5.07
C TYR A 158 0.37 5.63 5.70
N LEU A 159 -0.20 6.67 6.31
CA LEU A 159 -1.62 6.76 6.59
C LEU A 159 -2.19 7.93 5.78
N LEU A 160 -2.89 7.60 4.70
CA LEU A 160 -3.52 8.55 3.80
C LEU A 160 -5.01 8.66 4.14
N HIS A 161 -5.47 9.88 4.39
CA HIS A 161 -6.89 10.18 4.56
C HIS A 161 -7.38 11.02 3.38
N ILE A 162 -8.47 10.59 2.75
CA ILE A 162 -9.15 11.29 1.66
C ILE A 162 -10.61 11.47 2.02
N ASP A 163 -11.05 12.73 2.05
CA ASP A 163 -12.44 13.12 2.17
C ASP A 163 -12.87 13.88 0.91
N GLN A 164 -13.51 13.16 -0.01
CA GLN A 164 -13.97 13.71 -1.27
C GLN A 164 -15.17 14.65 -1.09
N GLU A 165 -16.00 14.45 -0.05
CA GLU A 165 -17.20 15.26 0.17
C GLU A 165 -16.83 16.69 0.58
N ASN A 166 -15.82 16.81 1.44
CA ASN A 166 -15.34 18.10 1.93
C ASN A 166 -14.10 18.63 1.16
N ASN A 167 -13.60 17.87 0.19
CA ASN A 167 -12.37 18.15 -0.56
C ASN A 167 -11.17 18.40 0.36
N GLN A 168 -10.97 17.47 1.29
CA GLN A 168 -9.89 17.50 2.27
C GLN A 168 -9.09 16.21 2.19
N GLY A 169 -7.83 16.28 2.59
CA GLY A 169 -6.98 15.12 2.71
C GLY A 169 -5.73 15.44 3.49
N PHE A 170 -5.07 14.40 3.99
CA PHE A 170 -3.79 14.53 4.66
C PHE A 170 -2.95 13.26 4.52
N LEU A 171 -1.65 13.41 4.72
CA LEU A 171 -0.73 12.28 4.83
C LEU A 171 0.00 12.33 6.16
N ASP A 172 -0.16 11.28 6.96
CA ASP A 172 0.78 10.96 8.03
C ASP A 172 1.82 9.98 7.49
N PHE A 173 3.09 10.37 7.50
CA PHE A 173 4.23 9.57 7.03
C PHE A 173 5.09 9.21 8.24
N ASN A 174 5.25 7.91 8.52
CA ASN A 174 6.01 7.40 9.68
C ASN A 174 5.54 8.01 11.02
N GLY A 175 4.23 8.27 11.14
CA GLY A 175 3.60 8.86 12.32
C GLY A 175 3.67 10.39 12.39
N GLU A 176 4.15 11.07 11.36
CA GLU A 176 4.28 12.54 11.30
C GLU A 176 3.39 13.12 10.19
N ARG A 177 2.61 14.15 10.50
CA ARG A 177 1.79 14.86 9.50
C ARG A 177 2.68 15.64 8.52
N VAL A 178 2.70 15.23 7.26
CA VAL A 178 3.55 15.86 6.22
C VAL A 178 2.79 16.57 5.11
N LEU A 179 1.52 16.23 4.88
CA LEU A 179 0.59 16.93 3.99
C LEU A 179 -0.73 17.23 4.70
#